data_AF-A0A4P8TJ74-F1
#
_entry.id   AF-A0A4P8TJ74-F1
#
_cell.length_a   1.000
_cell.length_b   1.000
_cell.length_c   1.000
_cell.angle_alpha   90.00
_cell.angle_beta   90.00
_cell.angle_gamma   90.00
#
_symmetry.space_group_name_H-M   'P 1'
#
loop_
_entity.id
_entity.type
_entity.pdbx_description
1 polymer ?
#
loop_
_entity_poly.entity_id
_entity_poly.type
_entity_poly.pdbx_seq_one_letter_code
_entity_poly.pdbx_strand_id
1 'polypeptide(L)'
;MTDRFNPPPSWPEPPQDGWLPPDGFRPGPAWGPVPAGWRLWVAGTDEATAEDAPLQRSEDVPASGVRPRPRVETYPVSVLNPGMWSQNHLEDEDYGFPPAAPVKRRPGRRLAAHITVTALGFVIAALVAIGFVRLTDFAVEDLPGMLSSSGNLGDASSPGGEA
;
A
#
# COMPACT_ATOMS: atom_id res chain seq x y z
N MET A 1 28.35 51.30 24.36
CA MET A 1 27.30 50.27 24.30
C MET A 1 26.05 50.90 24.90
N THR A 2 24.99 51.04 24.12
CA THR A 2 23.73 51.65 24.57
C THR A 2 22.76 50.51 24.89
N ASP A 3 22.37 50.36 26.16
CA ASP A 3 21.41 49.32 26.54
C ASP A 3 19.99 49.77 26.19
N ARG A 4 19.24 48.92 25.48
CA ARG A 4 17.85 49.14 25.08
C ARG A 4 16.91 48.52 26.11
N PHE A 5 15.87 49.28 26.50
CA PHE A 5 14.81 48.79 27.38
C PHE A 5 13.86 47.85 26.63
N ASN A 6 13.61 46.65 27.20
CA ASN A 6 12.79 45.59 26.62
C ASN A 6 11.65 45.18 27.58
N PRO A 7 10.51 45.89 27.58
CA PRO A 7 9.38 45.57 28.45
C PRO A 7 8.69 44.27 28.01
N PRO A 8 8.21 43.43 28.96
CA PRO A 8 7.44 42.23 28.63
C PRO A 8 6.08 42.57 27.99
N PRO A 9 5.45 41.65 27.25
CA PRO A 9 4.22 41.92 26.50
C PRO A 9 3.02 42.36 27.36
N SER A 10 3.02 42.03 28.65
CA SER A 10 1.97 42.42 29.60
C SER A 10 2.14 43.83 30.16
N TRP A 11 3.27 44.50 29.88
CA TRP A 11 3.56 45.85 30.34
C TRP A 11 3.09 46.89 29.31
N PRO A 12 2.79 48.12 29.76
CA PRO A 12 2.50 49.20 28.82
C PRO A 12 3.73 49.50 27.94
N GLU A 13 3.45 49.89 26.71
CA GLU A 13 4.47 50.28 25.74
C GLU A 13 5.17 51.58 26.19
N PRO A 14 6.50 51.68 26.04
CA PRO A 14 7.23 52.88 26.44
C PRO A 14 6.82 54.09 25.58
N PRO A 15 6.93 55.32 26.11
CA PRO A 15 6.45 56.52 25.42
C PRO A 15 7.18 56.81 24.09
N GLN A 16 8.41 56.33 23.95
CA GLN A 16 9.24 56.55 22.78
C GLN A 16 10.20 55.36 22.60
N ASP A 17 10.61 55.15 21.37
CA ASP A 17 11.60 54.13 21.04
C ASP A 17 12.97 54.53 21.63
N GLY A 18 13.62 53.60 22.32
CA GLY A 18 14.85 53.88 23.08
C GLY A 18 14.63 54.65 24.40
N TRP A 19 13.42 54.64 24.95
CA TRP A 19 13.16 55.20 26.29
C TRP A 19 14.03 54.55 27.37
N LEU A 20 14.62 55.39 28.22
CA LEU A 20 15.38 54.99 29.40
C LEU A 20 14.58 55.37 30.65
N PRO A 21 14.29 54.42 31.56
CA PRO A 21 13.69 54.75 32.84
C PRO A 21 14.54 55.73 33.65
N PRO A 22 13.90 56.65 34.39
CA PRO A 22 14.61 57.51 35.34
C PRO A 22 15.21 56.70 36.49
N ASP A 23 16.26 57.25 37.12
CA ASP A 23 16.92 56.64 38.28
C ASP A 23 15.90 56.29 39.38
N GLY A 24 15.87 55.01 39.78
CA GLY A 24 14.94 54.51 40.80
C GLY A 24 13.58 54.04 40.29
N PHE A 25 13.39 53.93 38.96
CA PHE A 25 12.18 53.36 38.36
C PHE A 25 11.81 52.00 38.94
N ARG A 26 10.53 51.84 39.28
CA ARG A 26 9.92 50.56 39.68
C ARG A 26 8.63 50.35 38.90
N PRO A 27 8.38 49.14 38.37
CA PRO A 27 7.11 48.85 37.71
C PRO A 27 5.97 48.98 38.72
N GLY A 28 4.88 49.62 38.29
CA GLY A 28 3.69 49.77 39.12
C GLY A 28 3.03 48.40 39.40
N PRO A 29 2.25 48.26 40.48
CA PRO A 29 1.59 46.98 40.83
C PRO A 29 0.68 46.44 39.72
N ALA A 30 0.14 47.32 38.87
CA ALA A 30 -0.75 46.97 37.77
C ALA A 30 -0.04 46.39 36.54
N TRP A 31 1.30 46.49 36.44
CA TRP A 31 2.05 46.04 35.27
C TRP A 31 2.34 44.52 35.34
N GLY A 32 2.18 43.92 36.52
CA GLY A 32 2.46 42.51 36.74
C GLY A 32 3.95 42.22 36.91
N PRO A 33 4.29 41.04 37.44
CA PRO A 33 5.67 40.66 37.70
C PRO A 33 6.45 40.46 36.39
N VAL A 34 7.76 40.67 36.46
CA VAL A 34 8.68 40.31 35.36
C VAL A 34 8.73 38.77 35.27
N PRO A 35 8.50 38.17 34.09
CA PRO A 35 8.61 36.73 33.91
C PRO A 35 10.00 36.18 34.25
N ALA A 36 10.07 34.94 34.73
CA ALA A 36 11.34 34.30 35.04
C ALA A 36 12.24 34.23 33.78
N GLY A 37 13.49 34.65 33.91
CA GLY A 37 14.47 34.68 32.80
C GLY A 37 14.36 35.88 31.86
N TRP A 38 13.42 36.81 32.11
CA TRP A 38 13.28 38.00 31.27
C TRP A 38 14.37 39.04 31.55
N ARG A 39 14.99 39.56 30.49
CA ARG A 39 16.00 40.63 30.56
C ARG A 39 15.39 41.95 30.09
N LEU A 40 15.20 42.87 31.03
CA LEU A 40 14.70 44.22 30.76
C LEU A 40 15.72 45.09 29.98
N TRP A 41 16.99 44.72 30.03
CA TRP A 41 18.08 45.43 29.38
C TRP A 41 18.77 44.51 28.38
N VAL A 42 18.72 44.90 27.11
CA VAL A 42 19.36 44.20 26.01
C VAL A 42 20.40 45.14 25.42
N ALA A 43 21.63 44.66 25.25
CA ALA A 43 22.66 45.45 24.60
C ALA A 43 22.17 45.84 23.20
N GLY A 44 22.18 47.13 22.88
CA GLY A 44 21.89 47.66 21.55
C GLY A 44 22.99 47.28 20.59
N THR A 45 23.01 46.02 20.18
CA THR A 45 23.59 45.62 18.91
C THR A 45 22.50 45.86 17.88
N ASP A 46 22.79 46.69 16.88
CA ASP A 46 21.93 46.81 15.70
C ASP A 46 21.66 45.42 15.17
N GLU A 47 20.39 45.10 15.05
CA GLU A 47 19.86 43.75 14.86
C GLU A 47 20.02 42.88 16.10
N ALA A 48 18.89 42.29 16.50
CA ALA A 48 18.94 41.00 17.16
C ALA A 48 19.90 40.16 16.33
N THR A 49 21.13 39.98 16.82
CA THR A 49 21.86 38.78 16.52
C THR A 49 20.88 37.72 16.97
N ALA A 50 20.14 37.18 16.00
CA ALA A 50 19.73 35.80 16.02
C ALA A 50 21.05 35.05 16.21
N GLU A 51 21.52 35.04 17.47
CA GLU A 51 22.32 33.99 18.04
C GLU A 51 21.43 32.80 17.82
N ASP A 52 21.63 32.23 16.63
CA ASP A 52 20.89 31.19 15.98
C ASP A 52 20.41 30.28 17.09
N ALA A 53 19.09 30.32 17.33
CA ALA A 53 18.51 29.63 18.48
C ALA A 53 19.11 28.22 18.48
N PRO A 54 19.43 27.59 19.61
CA PRO A 54 20.06 26.26 19.58
C PRO A 54 19.29 25.26 18.70
N LEU A 55 17.99 25.52 18.50
CA LEU A 55 17.08 24.84 17.57
C LEU A 55 17.34 25.12 16.08
N GLN A 56 17.71 26.34 15.67
CA GLN A 56 18.09 26.69 14.29
C GLN A 56 19.44 26.08 13.89
N ARG A 57 20.43 26.06 14.80
CA ARG A 57 21.69 25.30 14.58
C ARG A 57 21.49 23.79 14.45
N SER A 58 20.32 23.30 14.85
CA SER A 58 19.93 21.89 14.72
C SER A 58 19.07 21.63 13.48
N GLU A 59 18.70 22.64 12.68
CA GLU A 59 17.92 22.45 11.45
C GLU A 59 18.74 21.73 10.36
N ASP A 60 20.07 21.82 10.42
CA ASP A 60 20.99 21.07 9.54
C ASP A 60 21.19 19.61 9.99
N VAL A 61 20.68 19.22 11.16
CA VAL A 61 20.71 17.85 11.65
C VAL A 61 19.28 17.35 11.81
N PRO A 62 18.72 16.63 10.81
CA PRO A 62 17.39 16.07 10.93
C PRO A 62 17.34 15.19 12.18
N ALA A 63 16.41 15.47 13.10
CA ALA A 63 16.22 14.70 14.34
C ALA A 63 15.97 13.20 14.10
N SER A 64 15.68 12.81 12.85
CA SER A 64 15.47 11.43 12.38
C SER A 64 16.68 10.80 11.68
N GLY A 65 17.79 11.53 11.46
CA GLY A 65 18.91 11.08 10.63
C GLY A 65 18.60 10.98 9.13
N VAL A 66 17.41 11.42 8.69
CA VAL A 66 16.97 11.35 7.30
C VAL A 66 17.44 12.60 6.56
N ARG A 67 18.31 12.43 5.55
CA ARG A 67 18.82 13.53 4.71
C ARG A 67 17.67 14.40 4.17
N PRO A 68 17.72 15.74 4.29
CA PRO A 68 16.73 16.63 3.70
C PRO A 68 16.63 16.36 2.19
N ARG A 69 15.45 15.93 1.72
CA ARG A 69 15.23 15.65 0.29
C ARG A 69 14.77 16.92 -0.44
N PRO A 70 15.14 17.08 -1.72
CA PRO A 70 14.60 18.14 -2.56
C PRO A 70 13.07 18.03 -2.63
N ARG A 71 12.40 19.18 -2.54
CA ARG A 71 10.94 19.28 -2.60
C ARG A 71 10.45 18.70 -3.93
N VAL A 72 9.53 17.73 -3.85
CA VAL A 72 8.89 17.13 -5.02
C VAL A 72 7.98 18.17 -5.67
N GLU A 73 8.36 18.68 -6.85
CA GLU A 73 7.59 19.70 -7.58
C GLU A 73 6.46 19.10 -8.44
N THR A 74 6.49 17.79 -8.69
CA THR A 74 5.50 17.07 -9.51
C THR A 74 4.94 15.89 -8.73
N TYR A 75 3.61 15.81 -8.59
CA TYR A 75 2.98 14.69 -7.87
C TYR A 75 3.41 13.34 -8.49
N PRO A 76 3.93 12.39 -7.69
CA PRO A 76 4.61 11.19 -8.18
C PRO A 76 3.66 10.10 -8.71
N VAL A 77 2.36 10.36 -8.76
CA VAL A 77 1.34 9.39 -9.17
C VAL A 77 0.57 9.94 -10.36
N SER A 78 0.80 9.31 -11.51
CA SER A 78 -0.04 9.49 -12.70
C SER A 78 -1.21 8.49 -12.65
N VAL A 79 -2.43 9.03 -12.65
CA VAL A 79 -3.66 8.23 -12.69
C VAL A 79 -4.08 8.08 -14.14
N LEU A 80 -3.93 6.88 -14.71
CA LEU A 80 -4.33 6.60 -16.08
C LEU A 80 -5.85 6.42 -16.20
N ASN A 81 -6.47 5.78 -15.19
CA ASN A 81 -7.92 5.60 -15.04
C ASN A 81 -8.31 5.58 -13.55
N PRO A 82 -9.57 5.82 -13.18
CA PRO A 82 -10.04 5.61 -11.80
C PRO A 82 -9.69 4.19 -11.34
N GLY A 83 -8.80 4.07 -10.36
CA GLY A 83 -8.32 2.78 -9.85
C GLY A 83 -7.14 2.14 -10.60
N MET A 84 -6.58 2.78 -11.64
CA MET A 84 -5.33 2.36 -12.28
C MET A 84 -4.27 3.47 -12.21
N TRP A 85 -3.16 3.15 -11.55
CA TRP A 85 -1.97 3.99 -11.48
C TRP A 85 -0.96 3.47 -12.50
N SER A 86 -0.47 4.35 -13.40
CA SER A 86 0.44 3.94 -14.48
C SER A 86 1.85 3.66 -13.97
N GLN A 87 2.35 4.48 -13.05
CA GLN A 87 3.67 4.35 -12.43
C GLN A 87 3.61 5.00 -11.04
N ASN A 88 4.03 4.27 -10.00
CA ASN A 88 4.15 4.78 -8.64
C ASN A 88 5.64 4.97 -8.33
N HIS A 89 6.17 6.16 -8.61
CA HIS A 89 7.60 6.42 -8.41
C HIS A 89 7.99 6.45 -6.91
N LEU A 90 7.02 6.43 -6.00
CA LEU A 90 7.25 6.26 -4.56
C LEU A 90 7.88 4.89 -4.24
N GLU A 91 7.71 3.86 -5.07
CA GLU A 91 8.28 2.53 -4.79
C GLU A 91 9.81 2.46 -4.98
N ASP A 92 10.38 3.38 -5.76
CA ASP A 92 11.81 3.47 -6.05
C ASP A 92 12.54 4.51 -5.15
N GLU A 93 11.80 5.21 -4.29
CA GLU A 93 12.38 6.21 -3.40
C GLU A 93 13.15 5.54 -2.25
N ASP A 94 14.45 5.87 -2.15
CA ASP A 94 15.31 5.40 -1.07
C ASP A 94 14.92 6.09 0.24
N TYR A 95 13.92 5.53 0.93
CA TYR A 95 13.40 6.02 2.21
C TYR A 95 14.33 5.75 3.40
N GLY A 96 15.51 5.17 3.19
CA GLY A 96 16.38 4.70 4.27
C GLY A 96 15.88 3.41 4.92
N PHE A 97 14.84 2.79 4.35
CA PHE A 97 14.45 1.42 4.65
C PHE A 97 15.12 0.49 3.63
N PRO A 98 15.55 -0.72 4.03
CA PRO A 98 16.05 -1.69 3.08
C PRO A 98 14.99 -1.93 2.00
N PRO A 99 15.41 -2.15 0.74
CA PRO A 99 14.47 -2.36 -0.36
C PRO A 99 13.49 -3.45 0.00
N ALA A 100 12.20 -3.21 -0.26
CA ALA A 100 11.15 -4.16 0.06
C ALA A 100 11.49 -5.52 -0.57
N ALA A 101 11.48 -6.58 0.25
CA ALA A 101 11.80 -7.91 -0.24
C ALA A 101 10.83 -8.28 -1.39
N PRO A 102 11.32 -8.81 -2.52
CA PRO A 102 10.47 -9.10 -3.67
C PRO A 102 9.38 -10.09 -3.27
N VAL A 103 8.13 -9.64 -3.29
CA VAL A 103 6.98 -10.48 -2.96
C VAL A 103 6.77 -11.46 -4.11
N LYS A 104 7.20 -12.70 -3.92
CA LYS A 104 6.93 -13.78 -4.87
C LYS A 104 5.43 -14.10 -4.85
N ARG A 105 4.66 -13.51 -5.77
CA ARG A 105 3.27 -13.92 -6.02
C ARG A 105 3.29 -15.41 -6.36
N ARG A 106 2.87 -16.24 -5.41
CA ARG A 106 2.73 -17.68 -5.65
C ARG A 106 1.60 -17.82 -6.67
N PRO A 107 1.85 -18.38 -7.87
CA PRO A 107 0.78 -18.59 -8.84
C PRO A 107 -0.29 -19.44 -8.16
N GLY A 108 -1.55 -18.99 -8.30
CA GLY A 108 -2.67 -19.50 -7.52
C GLY A 108 -2.88 -21.00 -7.76
N ARG A 109 -2.24 -21.84 -6.94
CA ARG A 109 -2.39 -23.30 -6.98
C ARG A 109 -3.85 -23.74 -6.97
N ARG A 110 -4.71 -22.96 -6.31
CA ARG A 110 -6.16 -23.14 -6.28
C ARG A 110 -6.81 -22.92 -7.65
N LEU A 111 -6.39 -21.88 -8.39
CA LEU A 111 -6.88 -21.61 -9.74
C LEU A 111 -6.50 -22.73 -10.71
N ALA A 112 -5.24 -23.19 -10.65
CA ALA A 112 -4.79 -24.33 -11.46
C ALA A 112 -5.60 -25.59 -11.13
N ALA A 113 -5.83 -25.87 -9.84
CA ALA A 113 -6.66 -27.00 -9.41
C ALA A 113 -8.09 -26.91 -9.96
N HIS A 114 -8.75 -25.76 -9.88
CA HIS A 114 -10.09 -25.58 -10.44
C HIS A 114 -10.14 -25.80 -11.95
N ILE A 115 -9.17 -25.26 -12.70
CA ILE A 115 -9.07 -25.48 -14.15
C ILE A 115 -8.94 -26.97 -14.46
N THR A 116 -8.07 -27.69 -13.72
CA THR A 116 -7.88 -29.13 -13.94
C THR A 116 -9.12 -29.95 -13.64
N VAL A 117 -9.85 -29.64 -12.56
CA VAL A 117 -11.09 -30.34 -12.19
C VAL A 117 -12.17 -30.11 -13.24
N THR A 118 -12.33 -28.87 -13.71
CA THR A 118 -13.30 -28.54 -14.76
C THR A 118 -12.98 -29.25 -16.07
N ALA A 119 -11.71 -29.24 -16.49
CA ALA A 119 -11.28 -29.93 -17.70
C ALA A 119 -11.51 -31.45 -17.60
N LEU A 120 -11.21 -32.05 -16.45
CA LEU A 120 -11.44 -33.48 -16.22
C LEU A 120 -12.94 -33.83 -16.28
N GLY A 121 -13.80 -32.98 -15.73
CA GLY A 121 -15.26 -33.15 -15.81
C GLY A 121 -15.76 -33.16 -17.27
N PHE A 122 -15.26 -32.24 -18.11
CA PHE A 122 -15.61 -32.21 -19.53
C PHE A 122 -15.14 -33.47 -20.28
N VAL A 123 -13.94 -33.96 -20.00
CA VAL A 123 -13.42 -35.20 -20.61
C VAL A 123 -14.27 -36.39 -20.22
N ILE A 124 -14.63 -36.54 -18.94
CA ILE A 124 -15.49 -37.63 -18.47
C ILE A 124 -16.86 -37.56 -19.15
N ALA A 125 -17.48 -36.38 -19.21
CA ALA A 125 -18.77 -36.20 -19.88
C ALA A 125 -18.71 -36.57 -21.37
N ALA A 126 -17.64 -36.18 -22.07
CA ALA A 126 -17.43 -36.55 -23.47
C ALA A 126 -17.25 -38.07 -23.65
N LEU A 127 -16.48 -38.72 -22.77
CA LEU A 127 -16.30 -40.18 -22.81
C LEU A 127 -17.61 -40.93 -22.57
N VAL A 128 -18.43 -40.46 -21.64
CA VAL A 128 -19.76 -41.05 -21.39
C VAL A 128 -20.66 -40.92 -22.63
N ALA A 129 -20.68 -39.75 -23.27
CA ALA A 129 -21.46 -39.53 -24.49
C ALA A 129 -20.98 -40.44 -25.64
N ILE A 130 -19.66 -40.52 -25.86
CA ILE A 130 -19.08 -41.40 -26.89
C ILE A 130 -19.39 -42.87 -26.58
N GLY A 131 -19.24 -43.29 -25.33
CA GLY A 131 -19.55 -44.66 -24.91
C GLY A 131 -21.02 -45.01 -25.12
N PHE A 132 -21.93 -44.08 -24.84
CA PHE A 132 -23.36 -44.28 -25.09
C PHE A 132 -23.65 -44.45 -26.59
N VAL A 133 -23.11 -43.58 -27.45
CA VAL A 133 -23.29 -43.70 -28.91
C VAL A 133 -22.76 -45.04 -29.41
N ARG A 134 -21.56 -45.44 -28.97
CA ARG A 134 -20.97 -46.73 -29.35
C ARG A 134 -21.80 -47.93 -28.88
N LEU A 135 -22.39 -47.84 -27.68
CA LEU A 135 -23.25 -48.88 -27.14
C LEU A 135 -24.56 -48.99 -27.92
N THR A 136 -25.18 -47.86 -28.29
CA THR A 136 -26.40 -47.85 -29.09
C THR A 136 -26.16 -48.37 -30.50
N ASP A 137 -25.03 -48.00 -31.10
CA ASP A 137 -24.61 -48.46 -32.43
C ASP A 137 -24.46 -49.99 -32.43
N PHE A 138 -23.71 -50.53 -31.48
CA PHE A 138 -23.54 -51.97 -31.27
C PHE A 138 -24.89 -52.69 -31.04
N ALA A 139 -25.78 -52.10 -30.23
CA ALA A 139 -27.08 -52.70 -29.94
C ALA A 139 -28.00 -52.78 -31.16
N VAL A 140 -27.87 -51.84 -32.11
CA VAL A 140 -28.69 -51.79 -33.32
C VAL A 140 -28.10 -52.64 -34.43
N GLU A 141 -26.78 -52.56 -34.64
CA GLU A 141 -26.13 -53.14 -35.82
C GLU A 141 -25.59 -54.56 -35.58
N ASP A 142 -24.88 -54.78 -34.47
CA ASP A 142 -24.12 -56.01 -34.23
C ASP A 142 -24.89 -57.04 -33.39
N LEU A 143 -25.64 -56.56 -32.39
CA LEU A 143 -26.35 -57.40 -31.43
C LEU A 143 -27.39 -58.34 -32.07
N PRO A 144 -28.18 -57.93 -33.09
CA PRO A 144 -29.09 -58.84 -33.77
C PRO A 144 -28.37 -60.00 -34.47
N GLY A 145 -27.25 -59.73 -35.14
CA GLY A 145 -26.44 -60.75 -35.82
C GLY A 145 -25.84 -61.76 -34.85
N MET A 146 -25.34 -61.29 -33.70
CA MET A 146 -24.83 -62.16 -32.63
C MET A 146 -25.93 -63.04 -32.01
N LEU A 147 -27.12 -62.50 -31.76
CA LEU A 147 -28.25 -63.26 -31.24
C LEU A 147 -28.76 -64.30 -32.25
N SER A 148 -28.82 -63.96 -33.53
CA SER A 148 -29.20 -64.90 -34.60
C SER A 148 -28.17 -66.02 -34.79
N SER A 149 -26.88 -65.71 -34.71
CA SER A 149 -25.80 -66.71 -34.80
C SER A 149 -25.81 -67.67 -33.60
N SER A 150 -26.14 -67.16 -32.41
CA SER A 150 -26.29 -67.97 -31.19
C SER A 150 -27.52 -68.89 -31.24
N GLY A 151 -28.62 -68.44 -31.86
CA GLY A 151 -29.82 -69.26 -32.07
C GLY A 151 -29.60 -70.41 -33.07
N ASN A 152 -28.76 -70.20 -34.09
CA ASN A 152 -28.50 -71.22 -35.12
C ASN A 152 -27.61 -72.38 -34.63
N LEU A 153 -26.77 -72.17 -33.60
CA LEU A 153 -26.06 -73.28 -32.93
C LEU A 153 -26.97 -74.19 -32.09
N GLY A 154 -28.18 -73.73 -31.73
CA GLY A 154 -29.14 -74.52 -30.95
C GLY A 154 -29.96 -75.52 -31.78
N ASP A 155 -30.07 -75.31 -33.09
CA ASP A 155 -30.97 -76.08 -33.97
C ASP A 155 -30.28 -77.27 -34.69
N ALA A 156 -28.94 -77.36 -34.63
CA ALA A 156 -28.18 -78.45 -35.24
C ALA A 156 -28.18 -79.78 -34.44
N SER A 157 -29.03 -79.90 -33.42
CA SER A 157 -29.14 -81.10 -32.56
C SER A 157 -30.53 -81.75 -32.66
N SER A 158 -30.90 -82.21 -33.86
CA SER A 158 -31.98 -83.20 -34.02
C SER A 158 -31.52 -84.33 -34.93
N PRO A 159 -31.06 -85.48 -34.39
CA PRO A 159 -30.93 -86.70 -35.16
C PRO A 159 -32.32 -87.33 -35.31
N GLY A 160 -32.64 -87.73 -36.55
CA GLY A 160 -33.94 -88.27 -36.94
C GLY A 160 -34.37 -89.50 -36.14
N GLY A 161 -35.67 -89.55 -35.87
CA GLY A 161 -36.39 -90.76 -35.48
C GLY A 161 -37.22 -91.24 -36.67
N GLU A 162 -36.72 -92.26 -37.37
CA GLU A 162 -37.52 -93.12 -38.26
C GLU A 162 -38.58 -93.87 -37.45
N ALA A 163 -39.77 -94.02 -38.03
CA ALA A 163 -40.80 -94.99 -37.65
C ALA A 163 -41.33 -95.65 -38.92
#